data_AF-A0A925ZZH5-F1
#
_entry.id   AF-A0A925ZZH5-F1
#
_cell.length_a   1.000
_cell.length_b   1.000
_cell.length_c   1.000
_cell.angle_alpha   90.00
_cell.angle_beta   90.00
_cell.angle_gamma   90.00
#
_symmetry.space_group_name_H-M   'P 1'
#
loop_
_entity.id
_entity.type
_entity.pdbx_description
1 polymer ?
#
loop_
_entity_poly.entity_id
_entity_poly.type
_entity_poly.pdbx_seq_one_letter_code
_entity_poly.pdbx_strand_id
1 'polypeptide(L)'
;YSRIEKTAAVLAGALFAAIGAAAIGAKPDWGPVATGLVPTLPADLRIAEVLPWLGFMLSGAAGMLWFSYWVQAKGYGAATAGAEPTAQDVPSLAQPPAQRSGEDVQKLRAWVRQMTGAITLAVVGATVIAVSFLVLGTELLRPKRLTPEANEIAQTLGRLLGDLWGRFGFWFMVSAIALTFLSTLLSSVDGYHRMFSEGAELLRRGRLRKLSPQRLKQGLLLGVLTALPAATYLIAGDPVQLLKLAGVIEAIHIPLVTGLVLHLNKKTLPTALQSSGVSFWGTVLAGLFFGGFALAYLLQLTGVTGP
;
A
#
# COMPACT_ATOMS: atom_id res chain seq x y z
N TYR A 1 2.47 9.58 20.49
CA TYR A 1 1.78 9.01 19.32
C TYR A 1 0.79 10.00 18.70
N SER A 2 -0.33 10.34 19.35
CA SER A 2 -1.39 11.22 18.77
C SER A 2 -0.89 12.58 18.22
N ARG A 3 0.05 13.25 18.90
CA ARG A 3 0.64 14.51 18.39
C ARG A 3 1.45 14.32 17.10
N ILE A 4 2.19 13.22 16.99
CA ILE A 4 3.00 12.90 15.80
C ILE A 4 2.09 12.55 14.62
N GLU A 5 1.05 11.75 14.85
CA GLU A 5 0.04 11.38 13.84
C GLU A 5 -0.68 12.64 13.30
N LYS A 6 -1.08 13.56 14.20
CA LYS A 6 -1.72 14.82 13.79
C LYS A 6 -0.77 15.71 12.99
N THR A 7 0.49 15.86 13.42
CA THR A 7 1.48 16.66 12.70
C THR A 7 1.78 16.07 11.31
N ALA A 8 1.94 14.74 11.21
CA ALA A 8 2.16 14.07 9.94
C ALA A 8 0.97 14.23 8.99
N ALA A 9 -0.26 14.11 9.49
CA ALA A 9 -1.47 14.31 8.69
C ALA A 9 -1.60 15.75 8.17
N VAL A 10 -1.34 16.75 9.02
CA VAL A 10 -1.33 18.16 8.61
C VAL A 10 -0.26 18.43 7.57
N LEU A 11 0.95 17.90 7.76
CA LEU A 11 2.03 18.10 6.79
C LEU A 11 1.74 17.39 5.46
N ALA A 12 1.18 16.19 5.49
CA ALA A 12 0.75 15.48 4.28
C ALA A 12 -0.33 16.27 3.52
N GLY A 13 -1.31 16.83 4.24
CA GLY A 13 -2.32 17.71 3.65
C GLY A 13 -1.72 19.01 3.07
N ALA A 14 -0.77 19.62 3.77
CA ALA A 14 -0.06 20.80 3.29
C ALA A 14 0.79 20.48 2.05
N LEU A 15 1.47 19.34 2.02
CA LEU A 15 2.23 18.87 0.85
C LEU A 15 1.28 18.62 -0.33
N PHE A 16 0.15 17.94 -0.10
CA PHE A 16 -0.85 17.71 -1.12
C PHE A 16 -1.34 19.02 -1.75
N ALA A 17 -1.71 20.00 -0.92
CA ALA A 17 -2.14 21.32 -1.39
C ALA A 17 -1.02 22.06 -2.12
N ALA A 18 0.22 21.99 -1.61
CA ALA A 18 1.37 22.66 -2.21
C ALA A 18 1.70 22.09 -3.59
N ILE A 19 1.69 20.77 -3.75
CA ILE A 19 1.96 20.09 -5.01
C ILE A 19 0.84 20.32 -6.03
N GLY A 20 -0.42 20.29 -5.59
CA GLY A 20 -1.55 20.63 -6.47
C GLY A 20 -1.48 22.09 -6.94
N ALA A 21 -1.20 23.03 -6.03
CA ALA A 21 -1.03 24.44 -6.37
C ALA A 21 0.17 24.68 -7.30
N ALA A 22 1.28 24.00 -7.06
CA ALA A 22 2.47 24.05 -7.91
C ALA A 22 2.18 23.50 -9.32
N ALA A 23 1.48 22.37 -9.43
CA ALA A 23 1.13 21.77 -10.71
C ALA A 23 0.21 22.70 -11.54
N ILE A 24 -0.77 23.36 -10.91
CA ILE A 24 -1.61 24.36 -11.58
C ILE A 24 -0.78 25.60 -11.94
N GLY A 25 0.08 26.06 -11.03
CA GLY A 25 0.93 27.24 -11.21
C GLY A 25 2.00 27.07 -12.29
N ALA A 26 2.40 25.83 -12.58
CA ALA A 26 3.29 25.50 -13.71
C ALA A 26 2.64 25.74 -15.08
N LYS A 27 1.32 26.00 -15.13
CA LYS A 27 0.55 26.25 -16.35
C LYS A 27 0.76 25.16 -17.41
N PRO A 28 0.47 23.88 -17.09
CA PRO A 28 0.68 22.79 -18.01
C PRO A 28 -0.22 22.92 -19.24
N ASP A 29 0.23 22.34 -20.34
CA ASP A 29 -0.67 22.10 -21.47
C ASP A 29 -1.67 20.99 -21.08
N TRP A 30 -2.94 21.37 -20.99
CA TRP A 30 -4.02 20.45 -20.63
C TRP A 30 -4.36 19.46 -21.76
N GLY A 31 -3.95 19.72 -23.00
CA GLY A 31 -4.16 18.81 -24.13
C GLY A 31 -3.51 17.45 -23.89
N PRO A 32 -2.19 17.38 -23.70
CA PRO A 32 -1.47 16.15 -23.35
C PRO A 32 -2.04 15.45 -22.11
N VAL A 33 -2.38 16.21 -21.07
CA VAL A 33 -2.98 15.66 -19.84
C VAL A 33 -4.30 14.94 -20.15
N ALA A 34 -5.19 15.58 -20.92
CA ALA A 34 -6.47 14.99 -21.30
C ALA A 34 -6.29 13.76 -22.20
N THR A 35 -5.35 13.80 -23.15
CA THR A 35 -5.06 12.64 -24.01
C THR A 35 -4.48 11.46 -23.21
N GLY A 36 -3.69 11.73 -22.16
CA GLY A 36 -3.13 10.71 -21.29
C GLY A 36 -4.15 9.99 -20.41
N LEU A 37 -5.37 10.55 -20.26
CA LEU A 37 -6.47 9.87 -19.57
C LEU A 37 -7.10 8.75 -20.41
N VAL A 38 -6.85 8.73 -21.72
CA VAL A 38 -7.29 7.65 -22.60
C VAL A 38 -6.32 6.47 -22.45
N PRO A 39 -6.77 5.30 -21.96
CA PRO A 39 -5.89 4.16 -21.79
C PRO A 39 -5.32 3.69 -23.13
N THR A 40 -4.02 3.83 -23.30
CA THR A 40 -3.29 3.31 -24.46
C THR A 40 -2.08 2.52 -23.98
N LEU A 41 -1.75 1.45 -24.68
CA LEU A 41 -0.52 0.68 -24.43
C LEU A 41 0.56 1.21 -25.38
N PRO A 42 1.66 1.78 -24.86
CA PRO A 42 2.79 2.19 -25.69
C PRO A 42 3.41 0.99 -26.41
N ALA A 43 3.82 1.17 -27.66
CA ALA A 43 4.46 0.10 -28.44
C ALA A 43 5.83 -0.31 -27.87
N ASP A 44 6.47 0.58 -27.12
CA ASP A 44 7.76 0.44 -26.45
C ASP A 44 7.61 0.20 -24.93
N LEU A 45 6.47 -0.30 -24.47
CA LEU A 45 6.20 -0.54 -23.06
C LEU A 45 7.18 -1.55 -22.46
N ARG A 46 8.06 -1.07 -21.56
CA ARG A 46 8.98 -1.92 -20.80
C ARG A 46 8.33 -2.37 -19.49
N ILE A 47 7.69 -3.53 -19.52
CA ILE A 47 6.96 -4.10 -18.37
C ILE A 47 7.85 -4.17 -17.12
N ALA A 48 9.11 -4.59 -17.28
CA ALA A 48 10.09 -4.66 -16.19
C ALA A 48 10.37 -3.31 -15.50
N GLU A 49 10.14 -2.19 -16.18
CA GLU A 49 10.34 -0.86 -15.59
C GLU A 49 9.10 -0.32 -14.89
N VAL A 50 7.92 -0.67 -15.39
CA VAL A 50 6.63 -0.13 -14.88
C VAL A 50 6.06 -1.00 -13.77
N LEU A 51 6.16 -2.33 -13.91
CA LEU A 51 5.57 -3.30 -12.98
C LEU A 51 5.99 -3.11 -11.52
N PRO A 52 7.28 -2.85 -11.19
CA PRO A 52 7.68 -2.63 -9.82
C PRO A 52 6.92 -1.48 -9.13
N TRP A 53 6.71 -0.39 -9.84
CA TRP A 53 6.06 0.81 -9.31
C TRP A 53 4.54 0.61 -9.18
N LEU A 54 3.94 -0.12 -10.13
CA LEU A 54 2.54 -0.52 -10.04
C LEU A 54 2.31 -1.46 -8.84
N GLY A 55 3.23 -2.38 -8.57
CA GLY A 55 3.14 -3.30 -7.43
C GLY A 55 3.15 -2.60 -6.08
N PHE A 56 3.82 -1.46 -5.96
CA PHE A 56 3.80 -0.64 -4.73
C PHE A 56 2.69 0.40 -4.68
N MET A 57 1.97 0.63 -5.77
CA MET A 57 1.05 1.74 -5.85
C MET A 57 0.05 1.67 -4.68
N LEU A 58 -0.05 2.80 -3.95
CA LEU A 58 -0.65 2.91 -2.62
C LEU A 58 0.06 2.07 -1.54
N SER A 59 -0.21 0.77 -1.47
CA SER A 59 0.20 -0.04 -0.32
C SER A 59 0.70 -1.45 -0.65
N GLY A 60 0.68 -1.85 -1.92
CA GLY A 60 0.99 -3.23 -2.34
C GLY A 60 0.07 -4.31 -1.76
N ALA A 61 0.43 -5.57 -1.97
CA ALA A 61 -0.31 -6.73 -1.49
C ALA A 61 -0.25 -6.87 0.03
N ALA A 62 0.92 -6.68 0.64
CA ALA A 62 1.08 -6.75 2.09
C ALA A 62 0.23 -5.69 2.81
N GLY A 63 0.22 -4.46 2.30
CA GLY A 63 -0.56 -3.37 2.86
C GLY A 63 -2.06 -3.61 2.86
N MET A 64 -2.61 -4.26 1.82
CA MET A 64 -4.01 -4.68 1.80
C MET A 64 -4.36 -5.59 3.00
N LEU A 65 -3.43 -6.45 3.43
CA LEU A 65 -3.62 -7.32 4.59
C LEU A 65 -3.51 -6.55 5.90
N TRP A 66 -2.58 -5.58 6.01
CA TRP A 66 -2.34 -4.84 7.25
C TRP A 66 -3.54 -4.03 7.73
N PHE A 67 -4.37 -3.55 6.80
CA PHE A 67 -5.62 -2.88 7.16
C PHE A 67 -6.49 -3.71 8.10
N SER A 68 -6.55 -5.04 7.92
CA SER A 68 -7.32 -5.91 8.81
C SER A 68 -6.80 -5.89 10.26
N TYR A 69 -5.48 -5.82 10.44
CA TYR A 69 -4.85 -5.74 11.77
C TYR A 69 -5.04 -4.36 12.41
N TRP A 70 -4.94 -3.26 11.65
CA TRP A 70 -5.10 -1.90 12.18
C TRP A 70 -6.54 -1.61 12.61
N VAL A 71 -7.49 -2.13 11.84
CA VAL A 71 -8.91 -2.08 12.18
C VAL A 71 -9.15 -2.76 13.52
N GLN A 72 -8.57 -3.95 13.72
CA GLN A 72 -8.68 -4.67 14.97
C GLN A 72 -8.03 -3.89 16.13
N ALA A 73 -6.82 -3.37 15.93
CA ALA A 73 -6.07 -2.66 16.96
C ALA A 73 -6.73 -1.35 17.42
N LYS A 74 -7.44 -0.66 16.52
CA LYS A 74 -8.21 0.55 16.85
C LYS A 74 -9.56 0.22 17.52
N GLY A 75 -9.83 -1.07 17.80
CA GLY A 75 -11.06 -1.52 18.45
C GLY A 75 -12.29 -1.39 17.55
N TYR A 76 -12.12 -1.38 16.22
CA TYR A 76 -13.24 -1.25 15.31
C TYR A 76 -13.87 -2.61 14.98
N GLY A 77 -15.19 -2.62 14.77
CA GLY A 77 -15.94 -3.84 14.44
C GLY A 77 -15.94 -4.87 15.57
N ALA A 78 -15.70 -6.13 15.24
CA ALA A 78 -15.70 -7.23 16.22
C ALA A 78 -14.51 -7.21 17.20
N ALA A 79 -13.55 -6.29 17.02
CA ALA A 79 -12.36 -6.19 17.85
C ALA A 79 -12.61 -5.64 19.26
N THR A 80 -13.77 -5.03 19.50
CA THR A 80 -14.26 -4.69 20.85
C THR A 80 -14.55 -5.93 21.71
N ALA A 81 -14.58 -7.13 21.14
CA ALA A 81 -14.70 -8.41 21.86
C ALA A 81 -13.39 -8.92 22.48
N GLY A 82 -12.33 -8.09 22.50
CA GLY A 82 -10.95 -8.48 22.84
C GLY A 82 -10.49 -8.17 24.27
N ALA A 83 -11.37 -7.86 25.22
CA ALA A 83 -11.04 -8.06 26.64
C ALA A 83 -11.14 -9.56 26.95
N GLU A 84 -10.24 -10.11 27.78
CA GLU A 84 -10.38 -11.52 28.22
C GLU A 84 -11.81 -11.74 28.71
N PRO A 85 -12.59 -12.64 28.08
CA PRO A 85 -13.99 -12.79 28.42
C PRO A 85 -14.09 -13.41 29.81
N THR A 86 -14.49 -12.62 30.79
CA THR A 86 -15.12 -13.15 32.01
C THR A 86 -16.33 -13.97 31.58
N ALA A 87 -16.60 -15.09 32.27
CA ALA A 87 -17.61 -16.09 31.86
C ALA A 87 -19.05 -15.54 31.67
N GLN A 88 -19.29 -14.27 32.00
CA GLN A 88 -20.55 -13.55 31.85
C GLN A 88 -20.56 -12.53 30.68
N ASP A 89 -19.40 -12.24 30.06
CA ASP A 89 -19.22 -11.21 29.05
C ASP A 89 -18.98 -11.76 27.64
N VAL A 90 -19.30 -13.04 27.35
CA VAL A 90 -19.10 -13.62 26.01
C VAL A 90 -19.87 -12.77 24.99
N PRO A 91 -19.19 -11.90 24.19
CA PRO A 91 -19.91 -10.98 23.35
C PRO A 91 -20.54 -11.77 22.21
N SER A 92 -21.69 -11.32 21.70
CA SER A 92 -22.37 -11.86 20.50
C SER A 92 -21.46 -12.01 19.26
N LEU A 93 -20.25 -11.45 19.31
CA LEU A 93 -19.22 -11.44 18.29
C LEU A 93 -18.33 -12.71 18.22
N ALA A 94 -18.36 -13.58 19.25
CA ALA A 94 -17.69 -14.90 19.23
C ALA A 94 -18.47 -15.96 18.42
N GLN A 95 -19.72 -15.66 18.04
CA GLN A 95 -20.52 -16.56 17.22
C GLN A 95 -20.03 -16.58 15.76
N PRO A 96 -20.16 -17.72 15.05
CA PRO A 96 -19.87 -17.80 13.62
C PRO A 96 -20.58 -16.67 12.88
N PRO A 97 -19.96 -16.04 11.87
CA PRO A 97 -20.55 -14.89 11.17
C PRO A 97 -22.00 -15.13 10.71
N ALA A 98 -22.33 -16.38 10.37
CA ALA A 98 -23.64 -16.85 9.92
C ALA A 98 -24.77 -16.79 10.99
N GLN A 99 -24.45 -16.62 12.28
CA GLN A 99 -25.42 -16.58 13.39
C GLN A 99 -25.59 -15.18 14.01
N ARG A 100 -25.03 -14.13 13.38
CA ARG A 100 -25.09 -12.76 13.92
C ARG A 100 -26.49 -12.15 13.88
N SER A 101 -26.83 -11.41 14.93
CA SER A 101 -28.09 -10.66 15.04
C SER A 101 -28.22 -9.59 13.95
N GLY A 102 -29.45 -9.19 13.63
CA GLY A 102 -29.71 -8.13 12.63
C GLY A 102 -29.10 -6.77 12.99
N GLU A 103 -28.97 -6.46 14.28
CA GLU A 103 -28.36 -5.22 14.78
C GLU A 103 -26.84 -5.19 14.55
N ASP A 104 -26.17 -6.33 14.76
CA ASP A 104 -24.72 -6.47 14.51
C ASP A 104 -24.39 -6.33 13.02
N VAL A 105 -25.26 -6.84 12.14
CA VAL A 105 -25.11 -6.70 10.68
C VAL A 105 -25.21 -5.24 10.23
N GLN A 106 -26.12 -4.44 10.81
CA GLN A 106 -26.25 -3.02 10.46
C GLN A 106 -25.02 -2.22 10.88
N LYS A 107 -24.48 -2.47 12.09
CA LYS A 107 -23.24 -1.84 12.58
C LYS A 107 -22.06 -2.16 11.66
N LEU A 108 -21.90 -3.44 11.28
CA LEU A 108 -20.85 -3.87 10.35
C LEU A 108 -21.01 -3.23 8.97
N ARG A 109 -22.24 -3.10 8.45
CA ARG A 109 -22.50 -2.43 7.16
C ARG A 109 -22.15 -0.95 7.20
N ALA A 110 -22.52 -0.26 8.27
CA ALA A 110 -22.17 1.16 8.46
C ALA A 110 -20.65 1.34 8.49
N TRP A 111 -19.94 0.42 9.15
CA TRP A 111 -18.50 0.40 9.21
C TRP A 111 -17.84 0.14 7.85
N VAL A 112 -18.32 -0.85 7.08
CA VAL A 112 -17.84 -1.09 5.70
C VAL A 112 -17.99 0.17 4.86
N ARG A 113 -19.14 0.86 4.92
CA ARG A 113 -19.36 2.11 4.20
C ARG A 113 -18.38 3.21 4.61
N GLN A 114 -18.10 3.37 5.90
CA GLN A 114 -17.13 4.34 6.39
C GLN A 114 -15.71 4.02 5.88
N MET A 115 -15.29 2.76 5.94
CA MET A 115 -13.99 2.31 5.42
C MET A 115 -13.88 2.47 3.92
N THR A 116 -14.93 2.12 3.16
CA THR A 116 -14.98 2.38 1.72
C THR A 116 -14.80 3.87 1.44
N GLY A 117 -15.52 4.75 2.14
CA GLY A 117 -15.35 6.20 1.97
C GLY A 117 -13.93 6.69 2.27
N ALA A 118 -13.32 6.21 3.36
CA ALA A 118 -11.95 6.57 3.74
C ALA A 118 -10.92 6.08 2.70
N ILE A 119 -11.05 4.84 2.24
CA ILE A 119 -10.15 4.26 1.22
C ILE A 119 -10.35 4.96 -0.11
N THR A 120 -11.58 5.25 -0.52
CA THR A 120 -11.87 6.01 -1.75
C THR A 120 -11.22 7.39 -1.70
N LEU A 121 -11.32 8.11 -0.57
CA LEU A 121 -10.66 9.39 -0.40
C LEU A 121 -9.14 9.27 -0.52
N ALA A 122 -8.55 8.24 0.09
CA ALA A 122 -7.12 7.99 0.00
C ALA A 122 -6.66 7.69 -1.44
N VAL A 123 -7.42 6.87 -2.18
CA VAL A 123 -7.13 6.57 -3.60
C VAL A 123 -7.25 7.83 -4.46
N VAL A 124 -8.32 8.59 -4.34
CA VAL A 124 -8.52 9.84 -5.10
C VAL A 124 -7.40 10.84 -4.78
N GLY A 125 -7.05 11.00 -3.51
CA GLY A 125 -5.92 11.84 -3.09
C GLY A 125 -4.60 11.36 -3.69
N ALA A 126 -4.31 10.06 -3.61
CA ALA A 126 -3.11 9.49 -4.22
C ALA A 126 -3.06 9.70 -5.74
N THR A 127 -4.20 9.60 -6.45
CA THR A 127 -4.28 9.88 -7.88
C THR A 127 -4.00 11.35 -8.18
N VAL A 128 -4.63 12.28 -7.45
CA VAL A 128 -4.41 13.73 -7.68
C VAL A 128 -2.96 14.12 -7.45
N ILE A 129 -2.33 13.63 -6.38
CA ILE A 129 -0.92 13.94 -6.12
C ILE A 129 0.01 13.29 -7.15
N ALA A 130 -0.27 12.06 -7.58
CA ALA A 130 0.50 11.39 -8.62
C ALA A 130 0.43 12.15 -9.96
N VAL A 131 -0.77 12.55 -10.38
CA VAL A 131 -0.96 13.38 -11.60
C VAL A 131 -0.24 14.72 -11.45
N SER A 132 -0.31 15.35 -10.27
CA SER A 132 0.38 16.62 -10.02
C SER A 132 1.90 16.47 -10.13
N PHE A 133 2.47 15.39 -9.60
CA PHE A 133 3.90 15.07 -9.77
C PHE A 133 4.27 14.75 -11.22
N LEU A 134 3.41 14.06 -11.96
CA LEU A 134 3.62 13.78 -13.38
C LEU A 134 3.66 15.07 -14.20
N VAL A 135 2.73 16.00 -13.92
CA VAL A 135 2.71 17.34 -14.51
C VAL A 135 3.99 18.11 -14.17
N LEU A 136 4.33 18.22 -12.89
CA LEU A 136 5.54 18.92 -12.45
C LEU A 136 6.83 18.31 -13.02
N GLY A 137 6.91 16.98 -13.10
CA GLY A 137 8.04 16.29 -13.72
C GLY A 137 8.14 16.60 -15.22
N THR A 138 7.01 16.65 -15.91
CA THR A 138 6.96 16.98 -17.35
C THR A 138 7.34 18.42 -17.62
N GLU A 139 6.83 19.37 -16.84
CA GLU A 139 7.06 20.80 -17.08
C GLU A 139 8.43 21.28 -16.55
N LEU A 140 8.89 20.76 -15.41
CA LEU A 140 10.08 21.29 -14.74
C LEU A 140 11.34 20.43 -14.91
N LEU A 141 11.20 19.09 -14.97
CA LEU A 141 12.35 18.18 -15.04
C LEU A 141 12.69 17.76 -16.48
N ARG A 142 11.68 17.53 -17.33
CA ARG A 142 11.88 17.12 -18.72
C ARG A 142 12.72 18.12 -19.53
N PRO A 143 12.50 19.45 -19.45
CA PRO A 143 13.34 20.40 -20.20
C PRO A 143 14.80 20.39 -19.73
N LYS A 144 15.03 20.09 -18.45
CA LYS A 144 16.37 20.04 -17.84
C LYS A 144 17.08 18.70 -18.04
N ARG A 145 16.42 17.70 -18.66
CA ARG A 145 16.89 16.31 -18.82
C ARG A 145 17.43 15.69 -17.51
N LEU A 146 16.87 16.10 -16.38
CA LEU A 146 17.27 15.58 -15.07
C LEU A 146 16.56 14.24 -14.83
N THR A 147 17.27 13.14 -15.04
CA THR A 147 16.89 11.84 -14.47
C THR A 147 17.43 11.78 -13.05
N PRO A 148 16.60 11.73 -12.00
CA PRO A 148 17.08 11.71 -10.63
C PRO A 148 17.91 10.44 -10.40
N GLU A 149 19.18 10.59 -10.01
CA GLU A 149 19.92 9.46 -9.43
C GLU A 149 19.36 9.14 -8.04
N ALA A 150 19.50 7.89 -7.59
CA ALA A 150 18.90 7.37 -6.36
C ALA A 150 19.24 8.20 -5.11
N ASN A 151 20.45 8.74 -5.07
CA ASN A 151 20.99 9.60 -4.01
C ASN A 151 20.51 11.06 -4.09
N GLU A 152 19.94 11.50 -5.23
CA GLU A 152 19.53 12.89 -5.47
C GLU A 152 18.02 13.10 -5.46
N ILE A 153 17.22 12.08 -5.13
CA ILE A 153 15.75 12.15 -5.14
C ILE A 153 15.24 13.33 -4.30
N ALA A 154 15.74 13.50 -3.07
CA ALA A 154 15.31 14.58 -2.19
C ALA A 154 15.67 15.97 -2.74
N GLN A 155 16.86 16.11 -3.33
CA GLN A 155 17.32 17.37 -3.93
C GLN A 155 16.52 17.70 -5.19
N THR A 156 16.27 16.70 -6.03
CA THR A 156 15.53 16.85 -7.29
C THR A 156 14.07 17.19 -7.04
N LEU A 157 13.42 16.48 -6.11
CA LEU A 157 12.05 16.82 -5.70
C LEU A 157 12.00 18.18 -5.01
N GLY A 158 12.99 18.50 -4.16
CA GLY A 158 13.15 19.82 -3.55
C GLY A 158 13.16 20.95 -4.57
N ARG A 159 13.82 20.77 -5.71
CA ARG A 159 13.84 21.76 -6.81
C ARG A 159 12.47 22.01 -7.43
N LEU A 160 11.54 21.04 -7.43
CA LEU A 160 10.19 21.25 -8.00
C LEU A 160 9.45 22.41 -7.33
N LEU A 161 9.47 22.46 -5.99
CA LEU A 161 8.92 23.57 -5.22
C LEU A 161 9.92 24.71 -5.03
N GLY A 162 11.22 24.40 -5.03
CA GLY A 162 12.30 25.38 -4.90
C GLY A 162 12.37 26.36 -6.06
N ASP A 163 12.13 25.89 -7.29
CA ASP A 163 12.13 26.74 -8.49
C ASP A 163 10.92 27.70 -8.49
N LEU A 164 9.82 27.33 -7.82
CA LEU A 164 8.60 28.14 -7.74
C LEU A 164 8.60 29.10 -6.55
N TRP A 165 9.01 28.61 -5.37
CA TRP A 165 8.87 29.33 -4.08
C TRP A 165 10.21 29.61 -3.40
N GLY A 166 11.32 29.47 -4.13
CA GLY A 166 12.67 29.70 -3.64
C GLY A 166 13.09 28.74 -2.51
N ARG A 167 13.98 29.21 -1.64
CA ARG A 167 14.57 28.41 -0.55
C ARG A 167 13.52 27.78 0.38
N PHE A 168 12.40 28.46 0.62
CA PHE A 168 11.33 27.93 1.45
C PHE A 168 10.70 26.67 0.82
N GLY A 169 10.30 26.75 -0.46
CA GLY A 169 9.71 25.62 -1.17
C GLY A 169 10.61 24.39 -1.21
N PHE A 170 11.91 24.61 -1.39
CA PHE A 170 12.91 23.54 -1.36
C PHE A 170 12.91 22.78 -0.02
N TRP A 171 13.10 23.49 1.09
CA TRP A 171 13.17 22.85 2.40
C TRP A 171 11.84 22.29 2.87
N PHE A 172 10.73 22.97 2.54
CA PHE A 172 9.38 22.46 2.81
C PHE A 172 9.18 21.08 2.15
N MET A 173 9.52 20.96 0.87
CA MET A 173 9.42 19.72 0.11
C MET A 173 10.30 18.60 0.69
N VAL A 174 11.58 18.90 0.94
CA VAL A 174 12.53 17.93 1.51
C VAL A 174 12.04 17.42 2.87
N SER A 175 11.61 18.33 3.76
CA SER A 175 11.08 17.94 5.07
C SER A 175 9.78 17.15 4.97
N ALA A 176 8.88 17.52 4.08
CA ALA A 176 7.60 16.84 3.88
C ALA A 176 7.80 15.41 3.34
N ILE A 177 8.70 15.21 2.37
CA ILE A 177 9.03 13.88 1.86
C ILE A 177 9.71 13.05 2.95
N ALA A 178 10.68 13.61 3.67
CA ALA A 178 11.36 12.90 4.75
C ALA A 178 10.37 12.43 5.83
N LEU A 179 9.42 13.28 6.23
CA LEU A 179 8.40 12.90 7.22
C LEU A 179 7.43 11.86 6.65
N THR A 180 7.02 11.99 5.39
CA THR A 180 6.15 11.01 4.72
C THR A 180 6.84 9.65 4.64
N PHE A 181 8.11 9.61 4.25
CA PHE A 181 8.91 8.40 4.21
C PHE A 181 9.05 7.74 5.59
N LEU A 182 9.33 8.53 6.63
CA LEU A 182 9.37 8.05 8.01
C LEU A 182 8.01 7.46 8.44
N SER A 183 6.91 8.12 8.10
CA SER A 183 5.57 7.62 8.38
C SER A 183 5.30 6.28 7.70
N THR A 184 5.68 6.14 6.43
CA THR A 184 5.56 4.89 5.67
C THR A 184 6.42 3.79 6.28
N LEU A 185 7.67 4.10 6.66
CA LEU A 185 8.56 3.14 7.32
C LEU A 185 7.94 2.62 8.63
N LEU A 186 7.44 3.52 9.48
CA LEU A 186 6.77 3.15 10.73
C LEU A 186 5.53 2.29 10.49
N SER A 187 4.73 2.63 9.48
CA SER A 187 3.56 1.86 9.08
C SER A 187 3.93 0.45 8.59
N SER A 188 4.98 0.33 7.79
CA SER A 188 5.47 -0.96 7.29
C SER A 188 6.01 -1.83 8.42
N VAL A 189 6.79 -1.26 9.34
CA VAL A 189 7.32 -2.00 10.49
C VAL A 189 6.19 -2.52 11.38
N ASP A 190 5.18 -1.69 11.69
CA ASP A 190 4.02 -2.12 12.48
C ASP A 190 3.20 -3.20 11.77
N GLY A 191 2.89 -2.99 10.48
CA GLY A 191 2.10 -3.94 9.68
C GLY A 191 2.79 -5.31 9.56
N TYR A 192 4.06 -5.32 9.20
CA TYR A 192 4.85 -6.54 9.12
C TYR A 192 5.02 -7.21 10.50
N HIS A 193 5.24 -6.45 11.56
CA HIS A 193 5.33 -7.01 12.92
C HIS A 193 4.06 -7.80 13.26
N ARG A 194 2.88 -7.18 13.08
CA ARG A 194 1.58 -7.81 13.37
C ARG A 194 1.40 -9.08 12.56
N MET A 195 1.59 -8.99 11.25
CA MET A 195 1.43 -10.09 10.31
C MET A 195 2.31 -11.29 10.67
N PHE A 196 3.60 -11.06 10.93
CA PHE A 196 4.51 -12.15 11.31
C PHE A 196 4.27 -12.65 12.74
N SER A 197 3.87 -11.78 13.66
CA SER A 197 3.59 -12.20 15.03
C SER A 197 2.41 -13.16 15.13
N GLU A 198 1.34 -12.94 14.36
CA GLU A 198 0.21 -13.87 14.27
C GLU A 198 0.52 -15.07 13.37
N GLY A 199 1.25 -14.84 12.27
CA GLY A 199 1.73 -15.91 11.39
C GLY A 199 2.59 -16.94 12.13
N ALA A 200 3.34 -16.54 13.15
CA ALA A 200 4.12 -17.45 13.99
C ALA A 200 3.26 -18.55 14.64
N GLU A 201 2.02 -18.25 15.03
CA GLU A 201 1.12 -19.26 15.59
C GLU A 201 0.64 -20.25 14.53
N LEU A 202 0.35 -19.77 13.31
CA LEU A 202 -0.02 -20.62 12.18
C LEU A 202 1.11 -21.58 11.77
N LEU A 203 2.36 -21.10 11.85
CA LEU A 203 3.58 -21.86 11.55
C LEU A 203 3.97 -22.85 12.65
N ARG A 204 3.33 -22.81 13.82
CA ARG A 204 3.59 -23.68 14.97
C ARG A 204 3.04 -25.10 14.74
N ARG A 205 3.51 -25.77 13.70
CA ARG A 205 3.13 -27.12 13.28
C ARG A 205 4.37 -28.01 13.20
N GLY A 206 4.17 -29.33 13.26
CA GLY A 206 5.25 -30.31 13.14
C GLY A 206 6.43 -30.06 14.10
N ARG A 207 7.65 -29.93 13.56
CA ARG A 207 8.89 -29.71 14.34
C ARG A 207 8.90 -28.36 15.08
N LEU A 208 8.23 -27.34 14.55
CA LEU A 208 8.17 -26.00 15.16
C LEU A 208 7.22 -25.95 16.35
N ARG A 209 6.38 -26.98 16.57
CA ARG A 209 5.48 -27.08 17.74
C ARG A 209 6.23 -27.13 19.07
N LYS A 210 7.48 -27.60 19.05
CA LYS A 210 8.34 -27.70 20.24
C LYS A 210 8.93 -26.35 20.67
N LEU A 211 8.92 -25.34 19.80
CA LEU A 211 9.40 -24.01 20.14
C LEU A 211 8.34 -23.27 20.95
N SER A 212 8.77 -22.48 21.92
CA SER A 212 7.85 -21.59 22.63
C SER A 212 7.29 -20.54 21.65
N PRO A 213 6.02 -20.12 21.80
CA PRO A 213 5.41 -19.12 20.92
C PRO A 213 6.24 -17.83 20.84
N GLN A 214 6.78 -17.38 21.97
CA GLN A 214 7.63 -16.20 22.06
C GLN A 214 8.95 -16.37 21.28
N ARG A 215 9.62 -17.53 21.36
CA ARG A 215 10.88 -17.78 20.63
C ARG A 215 10.66 -17.86 19.13
N LEU A 216 9.58 -18.51 18.69
CA LEU A 216 9.24 -18.58 17.27
C LEU A 216 8.92 -17.18 16.71
N LYS A 217 8.11 -16.39 17.43
CA LYS A 217 7.82 -15.00 17.09
C LYS A 217 9.10 -14.17 17.01
N GLN A 218 9.95 -14.19 18.04
CA GLN A 218 11.20 -13.43 18.06
C GLN A 218 12.15 -13.85 16.94
N GLY A 219 12.30 -15.16 16.70
CA GLY A 219 13.12 -15.68 15.61
C GLY A 219 12.63 -15.26 14.23
N LEU A 220 11.31 -15.26 14.01
CA LEU A 220 10.71 -14.82 12.76
C LEU A 220 10.88 -13.31 12.55
N LEU A 221 10.65 -12.50 13.59
CA LEU A 221 10.83 -11.05 13.52
C LEU A 221 12.31 -10.69 13.28
N LEU A 222 13.23 -11.24 14.05
CA LEU A 222 14.67 -10.99 13.89
C LEU A 222 15.18 -11.51 12.54
N GLY A 223 14.73 -12.69 12.12
CA GLY A 223 15.14 -13.30 10.86
C GLY A 223 14.62 -12.55 9.65
N VAL A 224 13.31 -12.33 9.57
CA VAL A 224 12.63 -11.81 8.36
C VAL A 224 12.62 -10.29 8.31
N LEU A 225 12.52 -9.58 9.44
CA LEU A 225 12.45 -8.11 9.44
C LEU A 225 13.79 -7.42 9.69
N THR A 226 14.79 -8.12 10.21
CA THR A 226 16.10 -7.53 10.50
C THR A 226 17.21 -8.20 9.69
N ALA A 227 17.46 -9.48 9.92
CA ALA A 227 18.63 -10.17 9.37
C ALA A 227 18.55 -10.34 7.85
N LEU A 228 17.40 -10.76 7.32
CA LEU A 228 17.21 -10.97 5.88
C LEU A 228 17.29 -9.65 5.08
N PRO A 229 16.61 -8.55 5.46
CA PRO A 229 16.80 -7.26 4.80
C PRO A 229 18.23 -6.74 4.89
N ALA A 230 18.88 -6.88 6.05
CA ALA A 230 20.27 -6.47 6.22
C ALA A 230 21.22 -7.28 5.32
N ALA A 231 21.07 -8.62 5.30
CA ALA A 231 21.89 -9.49 4.48
C ALA A 231 21.67 -9.22 2.98
N THR A 232 20.41 -9.07 2.55
CA THR A 232 20.10 -8.74 1.15
C THR A 232 20.67 -7.39 0.74
N TYR A 233 20.60 -6.37 1.60
CA TYR A 233 21.25 -5.08 1.35
C TYR A 233 22.78 -5.19 1.26
N LEU A 234 23.41 -5.91 2.18
CA LEU A 234 24.87 -6.08 2.21
C LEU A 234 25.40 -6.88 1.00
N ILE A 235 24.58 -7.78 0.44
CA ILE A 235 24.95 -8.59 -0.74
C ILE A 235 24.67 -7.84 -2.05
N ALA A 236 23.49 -7.23 -2.18
CA ALA A 236 23.06 -6.62 -3.44
C ALA A 236 23.56 -5.18 -3.62
N GLY A 237 23.77 -4.43 -2.54
CA GLY A 237 24.34 -3.08 -2.53
C GLY A 237 23.48 -1.95 -3.13
N ASP A 238 22.53 -2.27 -4.02
CA ASP A 238 21.69 -1.29 -4.71
C ASP A 238 20.25 -1.24 -4.13
N PRO A 239 19.89 -0.20 -3.36
CA PRO A 239 18.56 -0.06 -2.78
C PRO A 239 17.45 0.11 -3.82
N VAL A 240 17.74 0.67 -5.00
CA VAL A 240 16.74 0.85 -6.06
C VAL A 240 16.40 -0.48 -6.70
N GLN A 241 17.39 -1.33 -6.95
CA GLN A 241 17.14 -2.67 -7.48
C GLN A 241 16.37 -3.54 -6.47
N LEU A 242 16.71 -3.46 -5.19
CA LEU A 242 15.97 -4.15 -4.13
C LEU A 242 14.53 -3.66 -4.05
N LEU A 243 14.30 -2.35 -4.17
CA LEU A 243 12.95 -1.79 -4.24
C LEU A 243 12.23 -2.31 -5.48
N LYS A 244 12.85 -2.28 -6.67
CA LYS A 244 12.22 -2.81 -7.89
C LYS A 244 11.83 -4.29 -7.74
N LEU A 245 12.71 -5.11 -7.18
CA LEU A 245 12.43 -6.52 -6.93
C LEU A 245 11.25 -6.70 -5.96
N ALA A 246 11.23 -5.95 -4.86
CA ALA A 246 10.14 -5.99 -3.89
C ALA A 246 8.80 -5.58 -4.55
N GLY A 247 8.80 -4.56 -5.40
CA GLY A 247 7.60 -4.15 -6.15
C GLY A 247 7.07 -5.21 -7.10
N VAL A 248 7.97 -5.94 -7.79
CA VAL A 248 7.59 -7.10 -8.63
C VAL A 248 6.96 -8.20 -7.77
N ILE A 249 7.58 -8.52 -6.63
CA ILE A 249 7.06 -9.54 -5.71
C ILE A 249 5.66 -9.14 -5.22
N GLU A 250 5.46 -7.88 -4.84
CA GLU A 250 4.14 -7.35 -4.46
C GLU A 250 3.13 -7.48 -5.60
N ALA A 251 3.49 -7.09 -6.83
CA ALA A 251 2.62 -7.21 -7.99
C ALA A 251 2.17 -8.65 -8.26
N ILE A 252 3.08 -9.62 -8.13
CA ILE A 252 2.77 -11.06 -8.25
C ILE A 252 1.85 -11.54 -7.13
N HIS A 253 1.97 -10.99 -5.92
CA HIS A 253 1.11 -11.37 -4.78
C HIS A 253 -0.32 -10.81 -4.87
N ILE A 254 -0.53 -9.66 -5.52
CA ILE A 254 -1.86 -9.04 -5.66
C ILE A 254 -2.95 -10.02 -6.16
N PRO A 255 -2.78 -10.76 -7.29
CA PRO A 255 -3.80 -11.71 -7.76
C PRO A 255 -4.09 -12.83 -6.75
N LEU A 256 -3.08 -13.29 -6.01
CA LEU A 256 -3.24 -14.32 -4.99
C LEU A 256 -4.05 -13.78 -3.79
N VAL A 257 -3.68 -12.60 -3.29
CA VAL A 257 -4.38 -11.97 -2.15
C VAL A 257 -5.83 -11.64 -2.52
N THR A 258 -6.05 -11.05 -3.69
CA THR A 258 -7.42 -10.73 -4.16
C THR A 258 -8.27 -11.98 -4.33
N GLY A 259 -7.73 -13.06 -4.91
CA GLY A 259 -8.43 -14.35 -5.02
C GLY A 259 -8.82 -14.94 -3.66
N LEU A 260 -7.89 -14.95 -2.70
CA LEU A 260 -8.14 -15.43 -1.34
C LEU A 260 -9.18 -14.58 -0.61
N VAL A 261 -9.10 -13.25 -0.73
CA VAL A 261 -10.06 -12.32 -0.10
C VAL A 261 -11.46 -12.51 -0.69
N LEU A 262 -11.59 -12.67 -2.01
CA LEU A 262 -12.89 -12.95 -2.64
C LEU A 262 -13.46 -14.30 -2.19
N HIS A 263 -12.61 -15.33 -2.07
CA HIS A 263 -13.01 -16.64 -1.56
C HIS A 263 -13.53 -16.54 -0.12
N LEU A 264 -12.79 -15.87 0.77
CA LEU A 264 -13.19 -15.65 2.16
C LEU A 264 -14.46 -14.79 2.26
N ASN A 265 -14.60 -13.75 1.43
CA ASN A 265 -15.80 -12.92 1.38
C ASN A 265 -17.05 -13.76 1.11
N LYS A 266 -16.99 -14.69 0.14
CA LYS A 266 -18.12 -15.56 -0.21
C LYS A 266 -18.38 -16.67 0.79
N LYS A 267 -17.32 -17.25 1.37
CA LYS A 267 -17.43 -18.43 2.25
C LYS A 267 -17.74 -18.07 3.70
N THR A 268 -17.23 -16.94 4.18
CA THR A 268 -17.22 -16.62 5.61
C THR A 268 -18.19 -15.50 5.98
N LEU A 269 -18.58 -14.61 5.07
CA LEU A 269 -19.48 -13.50 5.41
C LEU A 269 -20.96 -13.86 5.17
N PRO A 270 -21.88 -13.37 6.03
CA PRO A 270 -23.31 -13.40 5.78
C PRO A 270 -23.64 -12.73 4.44
N THR A 271 -24.64 -13.25 3.74
CA THR A 271 -25.08 -12.72 2.43
C THR A 271 -25.33 -11.20 2.46
N ALA A 272 -25.81 -10.67 3.59
CA ALA A 272 -26.07 -9.24 3.80
C ALA A 272 -24.81 -8.34 3.85
N LEU A 273 -23.62 -8.92 4.04
CA LEU A 273 -22.32 -8.24 4.15
C LEU A 273 -21.34 -8.62 3.02
N GLN A 274 -21.76 -9.48 2.09
CA GLN A 274 -20.94 -9.82 0.93
C GLN A 274 -20.73 -8.61 0.03
N SER A 275 -19.66 -8.63 -0.77
CA SER A 275 -19.38 -7.56 -1.73
C SER A 275 -20.52 -7.42 -2.75
N SER A 276 -20.78 -6.17 -3.15
CA SER A 276 -21.68 -5.89 -4.27
C SER A 276 -21.12 -6.49 -5.57
N GLY A 277 -21.98 -6.75 -6.55
CA GLY A 277 -21.53 -7.26 -7.85
C GLY A 277 -20.46 -6.36 -8.51
N VAL A 278 -20.60 -5.04 -8.39
CA VAL A 278 -19.63 -4.06 -8.89
C VAL A 278 -18.27 -4.21 -8.18
N SER A 279 -18.27 -4.28 -6.85
CA SER A 279 -17.02 -4.45 -6.09
C SER A 279 -16.38 -5.81 -6.37
N PHE A 280 -17.18 -6.87 -6.48
CA PHE A 280 -16.70 -8.21 -6.80
C PHE A 280 -15.99 -8.23 -8.16
N TRP A 281 -16.68 -7.81 -9.22
CA TRP A 281 -16.11 -7.82 -10.57
C TRP A 281 -14.97 -6.82 -10.73
N GLY A 282 -15.02 -5.67 -10.06
CA GLY A 282 -13.91 -4.72 -10.02
C GLY A 282 -12.65 -5.34 -9.41
N THR A 283 -12.78 -6.07 -8.30
CA THR A 283 -11.66 -6.79 -7.69
C THR A 283 -11.15 -7.93 -8.58
N VAL A 284 -12.04 -8.67 -9.24
CA VAL A 284 -11.64 -9.72 -10.20
C VAL A 284 -10.84 -9.12 -11.36
N LEU A 285 -11.33 -8.04 -11.97
CA LEU A 285 -10.64 -7.37 -13.08
C LEU A 285 -9.28 -6.83 -12.64
N ALA A 286 -9.17 -6.22 -11.45
CA ALA A 286 -7.90 -5.78 -10.91
C ALA A 286 -6.93 -6.97 -10.69
N GLY A 287 -7.43 -8.07 -10.12
CA GLY A 287 -6.63 -9.30 -9.95
C GLY A 287 -6.13 -9.86 -11.28
N LEU A 288 -6.98 -9.92 -12.30
CA LEU A 288 -6.60 -10.36 -13.66
C LEU A 288 -5.61 -9.40 -14.32
N PHE A 289 -5.77 -8.08 -14.14
CA PHE A 289 -4.84 -7.08 -14.65
C PHE A 289 -3.43 -7.30 -14.10
N PHE A 290 -3.29 -7.37 -12.77
CA PHE A 290 -1.99 -7.62 -12.14
C PHE A 290 -1.47 -9.04 -12.44
N GLY A 291 -2.35 -10.04 -12.53
CA GLY A 291 -1.98 -11.39 -12.95
C GLY A 291 -1.43 -11.47 -14.37
N GLY A 292 -2.03 -10.72 -15.30
CA GLY A 292 -1.55 -10.61 -16.69
C GLY A 292 -0.18 -9.96 -16.77
N PHE A 293 0.03 -8.84 -16.05
CA PHE A 293 1.33 -8.18 -15.98
C PHE A 293 2.41 -9.06 -15.32
N ALA A 294 2.06 -9.77 -14.24
CA ALA A 294 2.95 -10.72 -13.58
C ALA A 294 3.37 -11.85 -14.52
N LEU A 295 2.41 -12.43 -15.27
CA LEU A 295 2.69 -13.46 -16.26
C LEU A 295 3.59 -12.94 -17.38
N ALA A 296 3.27 -11.77 -17.95
CA ALA A 296 4.07 -11.16 -19.00
C ALA A 296 5.52 -10.90 -18.55
N TYR A 297 5.71 -10.42 -17.31
CA TYR A 297 7.03 -10.22 -16.73
C TYR A 297 7.80 -11.55 -16.57
N LEU A 298 7.16 -12.62 -16.11
CA LEU A 298 7.77 -13.96 -16.02
C LEU A 298 8.14 -14.53 -17.40
N LEU A 299 7.32 -14.27 -18.43
CA LEU A 299 7.62 -14.65 -19.81
C LEU A 299 8.81 -13.87 -20.40
N GLN A 300 8.94 -12.58 -20.06
CA GLN A 300 10.12 -11.78 -20.43
C GLN A 300 11.39 -12.30 -19.73
N LEU A 301 11.31 -12.62 -18.43
CA LEU A 301 12.43 -13.20 -17.67
C LEU A 301 12.91 -14.55 -18.22
N THR A 302 12.00 -15.34 -18.77
CA THR A 302 12.32 -16.67 -19.35
C THR A 302 12.74 -16.60 -20.82
N GLY A 303 12.76 -15.41 -21.43
CA GLY A 303 13.16 -15.19 -22.83
C GLY A 303 12.15 -15.67 -23.86
N VAL A 304 10.92 -16.01 -23.44
CA VAL A 304 9.85 -16.51 -24.33
C VAL A 304 9.21 -15.37 -25.13
N THR A 305 9.24 -14.15 -24.59
CA THR A 305 8.84 -12.92 -25.28
C THR A 305 10.04 -11.98 -25.31
N GLY A 306 10.29 -11.34 -26.46
CA GLY A 306 11.35 -10.33 -26.61
C GLY A 306 11.21 -9.18 -25.59
N PRO A 307 12.30 -8.39 -25.41
CA PRO A 307 12.33 -7.27 -24.46
C PRO A 307 11.20 -6.27 -24.68
#